data_AF-A0A4Q3WTA5-F1
#
_entry.id   AF-A0A4Q3WTA5-F1
#
_cell.length_a   1.000
_cell.length_b   1.000
_cell.length_c   1.000
_cell.angle_alpha   90.00
_cell.angle_beta   90.00
_cell.angle_gamma   90.00
#
_symmetry.space_group_name_H-M   'P 1'
#
loop_
_entity.id
_entity.type
_entity.pdbx_description
1 polymer ?
#
loop_
_entity_poly.entity_id
_entity_poly.type
_entity_poly.pdbx_seq_one_letter_code
_entity_poly.pdbx_strand_id
1 'polypeptide(L)'
;MPTTKVKLLALALTALSSTAASAASYTSGDLLLGFVAGSGDGSNETLVINLGSAAVFRDGFDSGTVQINFENIGTELTTQFGSGGTPWYERTDLYISLFGSTASDTIGDTLVNGDPFRTVYASRPRQGEDAIPSLFTINSNTAITTTSGQIVSTSGVFAGSASNANGVSIIPDAANTLDKFTKPLASNSFTNLSGGIEQAFGTGTWGSFSATGPVEAALDLQRIQAVNNIPGQYGEGALNRRGDFTGTFTINNAGDISFIPEPSTSGVLLLTGLASLVRRRRRA
;
A
#
# COMPACT_ATOMS: atom_id res chain seq x y z
N MET A 1 30.33 -33.84 -61.92
CA MET A 1 30.11 -32.39 -61.81
C MET A 1 29.10 -32.15 -60.69
N PRO A 2 29.53 -31.69 -59.51
CA PRO A 2 28.67 -31.56 -58.34
C PRO A 2 27.95 -30.20 -58.32
N THR A 3 26.74 -30.22 -57.75
CA THR A 3 25.77 -29.13 -57.67
C THR A 3 26.10 -28.16 -56.53
N THR A 4 26.32 -26.88 -56.85
CA THR A 4 26.52 -25.81 -55.88
C THR A 4 25.18 -25.35 -55.32
N LYS A 5 24.82 -25.82 -54.11
CA LYS A 5 23.67 -25.30 -53.36
C LYS A 5 24.06 -24.00 -52.65
N VAL A 6 23.50 -22.88 -53.09
CA VAL A 6 23.59 -21.59 -52.39
C VAL A 6 22.76 -21.70 -51.10
N LYS A 7 23.42 -21.59 -49.94
CA LYS A 7 22.74 -21.47 -48.64
C LYS A 7 22.45 -19.99 -48.40
N LEU A 8 21.19 -19.60 -48.47
CA LEU A 8 20.70 -18.32 -47.99
C LEU A 8 20.81 -18.31 -46.45
N LEU A 9 21.63 -17.41 -45.92
CA LEU A 9 21.75 -17.16 -44.48
C LEU A 9 20.62 -16.19 -44.07
N ALA A 10 19.61 -16.69 -43.36
CA ALA A 10 18.55 -15.85 -42.82
C ALA A 10 19.07 -15.11 -41.57
N LEU A 11 19.19 -13.80 -41.67
CA LEU A 11 19.49 -12.92 -40.55
C LEU A 11 18.17 -12.67 -39.79
N ALA A 12 17.95 -13.43 -38.71
CA ALA A 12 16.84 -13.18 -37.80
C ALA A 12 17.14 -11.92 -36.98
N LEU A 13 16.60 -10.76 -37.41
CA LEU A 13 16.43 -9.63 -36.52
C LEU A 13 15.36 -10.01 -35.49
N THR A 14 15.79 -10.43 -34.31
CA THR A 14 14.94 -10.39 -33.11
C THR A 14 14.63 -8.92 -32.81
N ALA A 15 13.48 -8.46 -33.28
CA ALA A 15 12.91 -7.21 -32.80
C ALA A 15 12.67 -7.38 -31.29
N LEU A 16 13.52 -6.76 -30.48
CA LEU A 16 13.19 -6.48 -29.09
C LEU A 16 11.95 -5.59 -29.13
N SER A 17 10.79 -6.18 -28.86
CA SER A 17 9.57 -5.45 -28.58
C SER A 17 9.77 -4.69 -27.28
N SER A 18 10.32 -3.48 -27.36
CA SER A 18 10.26 -2.52 -26.27
C SER A 18 8.80 -2.14 -26.10
N THR A 19 8.13 -2.68 -25.10
CA THR A 19 6.85 -2.16 -24.64
C THR A 19 7.08 -0.70 -24.28
N ALA A 20 6.45 0.20 -25.04
CA ALA A 20 6.57 1.63 -24.78
C ALA A 20 6.01 1.88 -23.38
N ALA A 21 6.82 2.48 -22.51
CA ALA A 21 6.37 2.86 -21.19
C ALA A 21 5.27 3.92 -21.32
N SER A 22 4.18 3.75 -20.57
CA SER A 22 3.04 4.66 -20.55
C SER A 22 3.05 5.49 -19.27
N ALA A 23 2.41 6.66 -19.27
CA ALA A 23 2.24 7.44 -18.04
C ALA A 23 1.52 6.59 -16.99
N ALA A 24 1.94 6.73 -15.74
CA ALA A 24 1.33 6.00 -14.63
C ALA A 24 -0.16 6.35 -14.50
N SER A 25 -1.02 5.33 -14.50
CA SER A 25 -2.43 5.54 -14.21
C SER A 25 -2.59 5.90 -12.74
N TYR A 26 -3.15 7.08 -12.45
CA TYR A 26 -3.46 7.53 -11.10
C TYR A 26 -4.75 8.33 -11.10
N THR A 27 -5.66 7.96 -10.20
CA THR A 27 -6.86 8.72 -9.86
C THR A 27 -6.80 9.17 -8.41
N SER A 28 -7.36 10.34 -8.12
CA SER A 28 -7.45 10.82 -6.74
C SER A 28 -8.21 9.80 -5.86
N GLY A 29 -7.65 9.45 -4.70
CA GLY A 29 -8.17 8.38 -3.84
C GLY A 29 -7.60 6.99 -4.12
N ASP A 30 -6.71 6.84 -5.10
CA ASP A 30 -5.94 5.61 -5.29
C ASP A 30 -4.89 5.42 -4.20
N LEU A 31 -4.58 4.16 -3.88
CA LEU A 31 -3.52 3.76 -2.97
C LEU A 31 -2.22 3.50 -3.74
N LEU A 32 -1.16 4.19 -3.32
CA LEU A 32 0.18 3.98 -3.83
C LEU A 32 1.00 3.19 -2.80
N LEU A 33 1.63 2.12 -3.25
CA LEU A 33 2.56 1.31 -2.47
C LEU A 33 3.98 1.63 -2.95
N GLY A 34 4.81 2.12 -2.03
CA GLY A 34 6.18 2.57 -2.31
C GLY A 34 7.23 1.72 -1.61
N PHE A 35 8.35 1.52 -2.29
CA PHE A 35 9.54 0.84 -1.79
C PHE A 35 10.78 1.71 -1.97
N VAL A 36 11.57 1.83 -0.90
CA VAL A 36 12.82 2.60 -0.91
C VAL A 36 13.92 1.87 -0.15
N ALA A 37 15.12 1.88 -0.72
CA ALA A 37 16.32 1.32 -0.14
C ALA A 37 17.21 2.41 0.48
N GLY A 38 17.65 2.22 1.72
CA GLY A 38 18.57 3.13 2.41
C GLY A 38 20.00 3.08 1.87
N SER A 39 20.41 1.99 1.21
CA SER A 39 21.74 1.81 0.64
C SER A 39 21.75 0.78 -0.50
N GLY A 40 22.90 0.52 -1.13
CA GLY A 40 23.04 -0.56 -2.11
C GLY A 40 22.16 -0.42 -3.36
N ASP A 41 21.68 -1.55 -3.89
CA ASP A 41 20.86 -1.58 -5.11
C ASP A 41 19.55 -0.81 -4.92
N GLY A 42 19.17 -0.03 -5.92
CA GLY A 42 17.96 0.79 -5.89
C GLY A 42 18.02 1.95 -4.87
N SER A 43 19.16 2.25 -4.25
CA SER A 43 19.28 3.34 -3.27
C SER A 43 19.09 4.76 -3.81
N ASN A 44 19.08 4.92 -5.13
CA ASN A 44 18.81 6.20 -5.79
C ASN A 44 17.46 6.19 -6.50
N GLU A 45 16.58 5.24 -6.20
CA GLU A 45 15.36 4.99 -6.93
C GLU A 45 14.23 4.59 -5.97
N THR A 46 13.03 5.05 -6.24
CA THR A 46 11.81 4.63 -5.55
C THR A 46 10.98 3.79 -6.50
N LEU A 47 10.63 2.57 -6.08
CA LEU A 47 9.66 1.75 -6.79
C LEU A 47 8.28 2.08 -6.24
N VAL A 48 7.34 2.48 -7.09
CA VAL A 48 5.96 2.79 -6.71
C VAL A 48 5.01 2.02 -7.60
N ILE A 49 3.96 1.43 -7.02
CA ILE A 49 2.85 0.81 -7.74
C ILE A 49 1.52 1.41 -7.26
N ASN A 50 0.59 1.58 -8.18
CA ASN A 50 -0.79 1.93 -7.87
C ASN A 50 -1.63 0.65 -7.67
N LEU A 51 -2.18 0.46 -6.48
CA LEU A 51 -3.06 -0.66 -6.14
C LEU A 51 -4.53 -0.40 -6.51
N GLY A 52 -4.83 0.79 -7.03
CA GLY A 52 -6.17 1.26 -7.38
C GLY A 52 -6.88 1.95 -6.24
N SER A 53 -8.19 2.16 -6.40
CA SER A 53 -9.01 2.94 -5.48
C SER A 53 -9.03 2.37 -4.06
N ALA A 54 -8.76 3.23 -3.08
CA ALA A 54 -8.83 2.86 -1.65
C ALA A 54 -10.21 2.31 -1.25
N ALA A 55 -11.27 2.72 -1.94
CA ALA A 55 -12.63 2.25 -1.69
C ALA A 55 -12.76 0.73 -1.90
N VAL A 56 -12.00 0.13 -2.81
CA VAL A 56 -12.04 -1.33 -3.05
C VAL A 56 -11.60 -2.12 -1.83
N PHE A 57 -10.61 -1.60 -1.09
CA PHE A 57 -10.06 -2.24 0.10
C PHE A 57 -10.87 -1.86 1.35
N ARG A 58 -11.27 -0.59 1.45
CA ARG A 58 -12.17 -0.10 2.50
C ARG A 58 -13.51 -0.83 2.47
N ASP A 59 -14.13 -1.00 1.31
CA ASP A 59 -15.43 -1.71 1.20
C ASP A 59 -15.23 -3.25 1.29
N GLY A 60 -14.00 -3.72 1.01
CA GLY A 60 -13.52 -5.05 1.36
C GLY A 60 -13.62 -5.36 2.86
N PHE A 61 -13.39 -4.35 3.73
CA PHE A 61 -13.60 -4.45 5.17
C PHE A 61 -15.05 -4.78 5.52
N ASP A 62 -16.01 -4.02 4.97
CA ASP A 62 -17.43 -4.20 5.29
C ASP A 62 -17.97 -5.53 4.79
N SER A 63 -17.50 -5.97 3.62
CA SER A 63 -17.89 -7.25 3.04
C SER A 63 -17.13 -8.45 3.65
N GLY A 64 -16.06 -8.20 4.41
CA GLY A 64 -15.14 -9.25 4.89
C GLY A 64 -14.40 -9.97 3.77
N THR A 65 -14.28 -9.35 2.59
CA THR A 65 -13.68 -9.97 1.40
C THR A 65 -12.16 -9.94 1.48
N VAL A 66 -11.56 -11.10 1.68
CA VAL A 66 -10.09 -11.28 1.61
C VAL A 66 -9.66 -11.27 0.15
N GLN A 67 -8.66 -10.44 -0.19
CA GLN A 67 -8.04 -10.41 -1.51
C GLN A 67 -6.65 -11.02 -1.42
N ILE A 68 -6.47 -12.21 -2.00
CA ILE A 68 -5.20 -12.94 -1.95
C ILE A 68 -4.47 -12.82 -3.27
N ASN A 69 -3.18 -12.48 -3.19
CA ASN A 69 -2.24 -12.41 -4.31
C ASN A 69 -2.84 -11.68 -5.52
N PHE A 70 -3.49 -10.54 -5.25
CA PHE A 70 -4.22 -9.79 -6.28
C PHE A 70 -3.27 -8.99 -7.18
N GLU A 71 -2.02 -8.80 -6.73
CA GLU A 71 -0.94 -8.13 -7.45
C GLU A 71 0.38 -8.86 -7.16
N ASN A 72 1.28 -8.98 -8.15
CA ASN A 72 2.61 -9.55 -7.95
C ASN A 72 3.68 -8.65 -8.60
N ILE A 73 4.65 -8.23 -7.79
CA ILE A 73 5.76 -7.35 -8.20
C ILE A 73 7.13 -7.96 -7.90
N GLY A 74 7.20 -9.29 -7.77
CA GLY A 74 8.42 -9.98 -7.35
C GLY A 74 9.58 -9.83 -8.33
N THR A 75 9.27 -9.74 -9.62
CA THR A 75 10.28 -9.54 -10.68
C THR A 75 10.91 -8.15 -10.58
N GLU A 76 10.09 -7.12 -10.40
CA GLU A 76 10.51 -5.74 -10.24
C GLU A 76 11.33 -5.56 -8.97
N LEU A 77 10.86 -6.08 -7.83
CA LEU A 77 11.58 -6.01 -6.56
C LEU A 77 12.95 -6.72 -6.63
N THR A 78 13.00 -7.89 -7.27
CA THR A 78 14.27 -8.62 -7.47
C THR A 78 15.23 -7.85 -8.37
N THR A 79 14.72 -7.31 -9.48
CA THR A 79 15.53 -6.54 -10.43
C THR A 79 16.07 -5.26 -9.79
N GLN A 80 15.24 -4.58 -9.00
CA GLN A 80 15.52 -3.26 -8.46
C GLN A 80 16.37 -3.30 -7.19
N PHE A 81 16.10 -4.26 -6.30
CA PHE A 81 16.64 -4.28 -4.95
C PHE A 81 17.41 -5.57 -4.62
N GLY A 82 17.48 -6.56 -5.53
CA GLY A 82 18.09 -7.87 -5.27
C GLY A 82 19.42 -8.15 -6.00
N SER A 83 19.98 -7.21 -6.77
CA SER A 83 21.16 -7.45 -7.61
C SER A 83 22.47 -7.63 -6.84
N GLY A 84 22.56 -7.17 -5.60
CA GLY A 84 23.76 -7.15 -4.76
C GLY A 84 24.03 -8.45 -3.99
N GLY A 85 23.31 -9.53 -4.32
CA GLY A 85 23.51 -10.87 -3.74
C GLY A 85 22.70 -11.17 -2.48
N THR A 86 22.05 -10.17 -1.90
CA THR A 86 21.02 -10.36 -0.85
C THR A 86 19.64 -10.26 -1.50
N PRO A 87 18.74 -11.24 -1.33
CA PRO A 87 17.37 -11.14 -1.81
C PRO A 87 16.69 -9.90 -1.23
N TRP A 88 15.86 -9.22 -2.03
CA TRP A 88 15.22 -7.97 -1.63
C TRP A 88 14.45 -8.08 -0.30
N TYR A 89 13.81 -9.23 -0.04
CA TYR A 89 13.02 -9.48 1.17
C TYR A 89 13.86 -9.71 2.43
N GLU A 90 15.18 -9.96 2.30
CA GLU A 90 16.09 -10.10 3.45
C GLU A 90 16.84 -8.79 3.78
N ARG A 91 16.56 -7.72 3.03
CA ARG A 91 17.25 -6.45 3.17
C ARG A 91 16.70 -5.63 4.33
N THR A 92 17.53 -5.44 5.36
CA THR A 92 17.18 -4.60 6.52
C THR A 92 17.14 -3.10 6.23
N ASP A 93 17.63 -2.69 5.05
CA ASP A 93 17.62 -1.31 4.58
C ASP A 93 16.54 -1.04 3.52
N LEU A 94 15.70 -2.03 3.20
CA LEU A 94 14.55 -1.84 2.32
C LEU A 94 13.32 -1.53 3.17
N TYR A 95 12.52 -0.57 2.72
CA TYR A 95 11.32 -0.13 3.41
C TYR A 95 10.11 -0.17 2.47
N ILE A 96 8.95 -0.47 3.02
CA ILE A 96 7.65 -0.47 2.33
C ILE A 96 6.68 0.49 3.02
N SER A 97 5.92 1.24 2.24
CA SER A 97 4.88 2.14 2.75
C SER A 97 3.68 2.18 1.81
N LEU A 98 2.51 2.48 2.36
CA LEU A 98 1.26 2.62 1.61
C LEU A 98 0.60 3.95 1.97
N PHE A 99 0.21 4.72 0.97
CA PHE A 99 -0.44 6.01 1.20
C PHE A 99 -1.35 6.41 0.04
N GLY A 100 -2.29 7.30 0.32
CA GLY A 100 -3.21 7.85 -0.68
C GLY A 100 -3.99 9.01 -0.10
N SER A 101 -4.55 9.86 -0.97
CA SER A 101 -5.46 10.90 -0.52
C SER A 101 -6.49 11.22 -1.59
N THR A 102 -7.69 11.60 -1.16
CA THR A 102 -8.82 11.85 -2.05
C THR A 102 -8.80 13.22 -2.72
N ALA A 103 -8.10 14.20 -2.13
CA ALA A 103 -7.86 15.54 -2.69
C ALA A 103 -7.08 16.38 -1.67
N SER A 104 -6.37 17.42 -2.10
CA SER A 104 -5.65 18.36 -1.22
C SER A 104 -6.40 19.67 -0.95
N ASP A 105 -7.52 19.90 -1.63
CA ASP A 105 -8.26 21.16 -1.58
C ASP A 105 -8.92 21.41 -0.22
N THR A 106 -8.90 22.69 0.20
CA THR A 106 -9.39 23.07 1.53
C THR A 106 -10.91 23.21 1.63
N ILE A 107 -11.61 23.25 0.50
CA ILE A 107 -13.02 23.63 0.38
C ILE A 107 -13.70 22.66 -0.59
N GLY A 108 -14.67 21.89 -0.10
CA GLY A 108 -15.48 21.00 -0.92
C GLY A 108 -16.23 19.98 -0.08
N ASP A 109 -17.51 19.79 -0.39
CA ASP A 109 -18.37 18.77 0.22
C ASP A 109 -18.60 17.57 -0.72
N THR A 110 -17.93 17.54 -1.89
CA THR A 110 -18.06 16.42 -2.82
C THR A 110 -17.39 15.19 -2.24
N LEU A 111 -18.12 14.09 -2.23
CA LEU A 111 -17.59 12.80 -1.82
C LEU A 111 -16.83 12.16 -2.99
N VAL A 112 -15.60 11.72 -2.74
CA VAL A 112 -14.82 10.90 -3.66
C VAL A 112 -14.95 9.45 -3.21
N ASN A 113 -15.68 8.63 -3.96
CA ASN A 113 -15.99 7.24 -3.58
C ASN A 113 -16.59 7.12 -2.16
N GLY A 114 -17.45 8.08 -1.78
CA GLY A 114 -18.07 8.16 -0.45
C GLY A 114 -17.19 8.85 0.60
N ASP A 115 -15.94 9.17 0.31
CA ASP A 115 -15.07 9.86 1.27
C ASP A 115 -15.14 11.38 1.17
N PRO A 116 -15.11 12.09 2.30
CA PRO A 116 -14.87 13.53 2.34
C PRO A 116 -13.59 13.93 1.61
N PHE A 117 -13.55 15.19 1.15
CA PHE A 117 -12.31 15.83 0.70
C PHE A 117 -11.21 15.72 1.76
N ARG A 118 -9.97 15.53 1.31
CA ARG A 118 -8.77 15.37 2.16
C ARG A 118 -8.83 14.17 3.10
N THR A 119 -9.60 13.15 2.73
CA THR A 119 -9.45 11.85 3.39
C THR A 119 -8.04 11.34 3.07
N VAL A 120 -7.34 10.97 4.13
CA VAL A 120 -5.97 10.45 4.07
C VAL A 120 -6.02 8.96 4.30
N TYR A 121 -5.33 8.23 3.44
CA TYR A 121 -5.03 6.81 3.58
C TYR A 121 -3.55 6.66 3.86
N ALA A 122 -3.20 5.92 4.91
CA ALA A 122 -1.81 5.68 5.27
C ALA A 122 -1.66 4.33 5.96
N SER A 123 -0.54 3.66 5.73
CA SER A 123 -0.15 2.48 6.48
C SER A 123 0.38 2.82 7.87
N ARG A 124 0.28 1.84 8.77
CA ARG A 124 1.20 1.69 9.89
C ARG A 124 1.85 0.31 9.86
N PRO A 125 3.14 0.19 10.24
CA PRO A 125 3.75 -1.10 10.45
C PRO A 125 2.99 -1.88 11.52
N ARG A 126 2.54 -3.07 11.16
CA ARG A 126 1.89 -3.96 12.12
C ARG A 126 2.91 -4.40 13.17
N GLN A 127 2.50 -4.47 14.43
CA GLN A 127 3.41 -4.77 15.55
C GLN A 127 3.46 -6.27 15.92
N GLY A 128 2.75 -7.12 15.17
CA GLY A 128 2.67 -8.56 15.34
C GLY A 128 1.42 -9.14 14.65
N GLU A 129 1.39 -10.45 14.42
CA GLU A 129 0.29 -11.16 13.74
C GLU A 129 -1.08 -10.82 14.35
N ASP A 130 -1.20 -10.93 15.67
CA ASP A 130 -2.41 -10.65 16.44
C ASP A 130 -2.41 -9.29 17.15
N ALA A 131 -1.51 -8.38 16.76
CA ALA A 131 -1.41 -7.09 17.43
C ALA A 131 -2.65 -6.22 17.15
N ILE A 132 -3.11 -5.52 18.19
CA ILE A 132 -4.15 -4.49 18.04
C ILE A 132 -3.52 -3.32 17.25
N PRO A 133 -4.13 -2.88 16.14
CA PRO A 133 -3.62 -1.77 15.35
C PRO A 133 -3.48 -0.48 16.17
N SER A 134 -2.34 0.18 16.05
CA SER A 134 -2.14 1.50 16.65
C SER A 134 -2.68 2.57 15.70
N LEU A 135 -3.60 3.43 16.14
CA LEU A 135 -4.27 4.38 15.24
C LEU A 135 -3.56 5.73 15.15
N PHE A 136 -3.58 6.36 13.97
CA PHE A 136 -3.13 7.74 13.78
C PHE A 136 -4.08 8.73 14.46
N THR A 137 -3.54 9.87 14.86
CA THR A 137 -4.32 11.03 15.30
C THR A 137 -3.67 12.29 14.78
N ILE A 138 -4.44 13.09 14.04
CA ILE A 138 -4.03 14.37 13.47
C ILE A 138 -4.71 15.48 14.26
N ASN A 139 -3.94 16.43 14.78
CA ASN A 139 -4.45 17.33 15.82
C ASN A 139 -5.36 18.46 15.31
N SER A 140 -5.38 18.75 14.00
CA SER A 140 -6.19 19.84 13.45
C SER A 140 -6.59 19.63 11.98
N ASN A 141 -7.61 20.39 11.52
CA ASN A 141 -8.00 20.42 10.11
C ASN A 141 -6.91 21.06 9.21
N THR A 142 -6.14 21.98 9.77
CA THR A 142 -4.96 22.51 9.07
C THR A 142 -3.92 21.42 8.88
N ALA A 143 -3.66 20.61 9.92
CA ALA A 143 -2.70 19.51 9.85
C ALA A 143 -3.12 18.44 8.84
N ILE A 144 -4.40 18.06 8.77
CA ILE A 144 -4.85 17.10 7.76
C ILE A 144 -4.76 17.67 6.34
N THR A 145 -5.00 18.98 6.17
CA THR A 145 -4.77 19.67 4.89
C THR A 145 -3.31 19.60 4.49
N THR A 146 -2.39 19.88 5.41
CA THR A 146 -0.95 19.77 5.15
C THR A 146 -0.56 18.35 4.76
N THR A 147 -0.99 17.35 5.53
CA THR A 147 -0.67 15.93 5.28
C THR A 147 -1.24 15.45 3.95
N SER A 148 -2.51 15.72 3.69
CA SER A 148 -3.15 15.40 2.41
C SER A 148 -2.49 16.12 1.24
N GLY A 149 -2.15 17.40 1.39
CA GLY A 149 -1.43 18.18 0.37
C GLY A 149 -0.06 17.61 0.03
N GLN A 150 0.69 17.15 1.03
CA GLN A 150 1.95 16.47 0.79
C GLN A 150 1.73 15.14 0.05
N ILE A 151 0.76 14.31 0.48
CA ILE A 151 0.43 13.06 -0.20
C ILE A 151 0.02 13.29 -1.66
N VAL A 152 -0.83 14.29 -1.95
CA VAL A 152 -1.23 14.60 -3.33
C VAL A 152 -0.05 15.09 -4.17
N SER A 153 0.81 15.95 -3.61
CA SER A 153 2.03 16.39 -4.30
C SER A 153 2.93 15.20 -4.64
N THR A 154 3.05 14.25 -3.72
CA THR A 154 3.79 13.01 -3.86
C THR A 154 3.20 12.11 -4.93
N SER A 155 1.90 11.85 -4.89
CA SER A 155 1.18 11.10 -5.93
C SER A 155 1.28 11.76 -7.31
N GLY A 156 1.38 13.08 -7.38
CA GLY A 156 1.63 13.81 -8.62
C GLY A 156 2.98 13.46 -9.28
N VAL A 157 4.01 13.14 -8.49
CA VAL A 157 5.30 12.66 -9.02
C VAL A 157 5.15 11.29 -9.66
N PHE A 158 4.39 10.39 -9.04
CA PHE A 158 4.05 9.08 -9.63
C PHE A 158 3.24 9.24 -10.92
N ALA A 159 2.18 10.05 -10.91
CA ALA A 159 1.33 10.30 -12.10
C ALA A 159 2.11 10.86 -13.30
N GLY A 160 3.17 11.64 -13.05
CA GLY A 160 4.07 12.14 -14.09
C GLY A 160 5.15 11.16 -14.55
N SER A 161 5.28 10.02 -13.88
CA SER A 161 6.31 9.01 -14.15
C SER A 161 5.83 7.97 -15.17
N ALA A 162 6.79 7.31 -15.81
CA ALA A 162 6.51 6.18 -16.68
C ALA A 162 6.28 4.91 -15.83
N SER A 163 5.32 4.08 -16.22
CA SER A 163 5.09 2.76 -15.62
C SER A 163 5.35 1.65 -16.64
N ASN A 164 5.77 0.50 -16.12
CA ASN A 164 5.84 -0.73 -16.87
C ASN A 164 4.43 -1.33 -17.10
N ALA A 165 4.37 -2.50 -17.75
CA ALA A 165 3.11 -3.19 -18.04
C ALA A 165 2.31 -3.62 -16.80
N ASN A 166 2.98 -3.73 -15.64
CA ASN A 166 2.39 -4.07 -14.35
C ASN A 166 2.04 -2.81 -13.52
N GLY A 167 2.05 -1.61 -14.12
CA GLY A 167 1.74 -0.37 -13.42
C GLY A 167 2.82 0.06 -12.41
N VAL A 168 4.00 -0.55 -12.45
CA VAL A 168 5.13 -0.22 -11.58
C VAL A 168 5.97 0.89 -12.21
N SER A 169 6.24 1.94 -11.43
CA SER A 169 7.13 3.04 -11.79
C SER A 169 8.40 3.00 -10.97
N ILE A 170 9.55 3.12 -11.65
CA ILE A 170 10.85 3.36 -11.02
C ILE A 170 11.15 4.85 -11.16
N ILE A 171 11.12 5.56 -10.03
CA ILE A 171 11.28 7.02 -9.96
C ILE A 171 12.69 7.32 -9.48
N PRO A 172 13.55 7.96 -10.30
CA PRO A 172 14.88 8.37 -9.85
C PRO A 172 14.78 9.38 -8.69
N ASP A 173 15.44 9.05 -7.59
CA ASP A 173 15.55 9.86 -6.38
C ASP A 173 16.97 9.76 -5.79
N ALA A 174 17.91 10.50 -6.40
CA ALA A 174 19.32 10.49 -6.01
C ALA A 174 19.62 11.10 -4.64
N ALA A 175 18.64 11.77 -4.02
CA ALA A 175 18.81 12.32 -2.68
C ALA A 175 18.59 11.24 -1.61
N ASN A 176 17.97 10.10 -1.98
CA ASN A 176 17.42 9.12 -1.06
C ASN A 176 16.61 9.79 0.07
N THR A 177 16.10 10.98 -0.22
CA THR A 177 15.24 11.74 0.65
C THR A 177 13.86 11.36 0.21
N LEU A 178 13.37 10.34 0.87
CA LEU A 178 11.97 10.12 1.13
C LEU A 178 11.20 11.35 1.69
N ASP A 179 11.72 12.58 1.63
CA ASP A 179 10.92 13.81 1.74
C ASP A 179 9.79 13.88 0.70
N LYS A 180 9.88 13.10 -0.39
CA LYS A 180 8.73 12.89 -1.27
C LYS A 180 7.84 11.74 -0.83
N PHE A 181 8.33 10.65 -0.23
CA PHE A 181 7.53 9.40 -0.10
C PHE A 181 7.56 8.69 1.26
N THR A 182 8.12 9.30 2.32
CA THR A 182 8.14 8.87 3.76
C THR A 182 9.48 8.29 4.31
N LYS A 183 10.18 9.03 5.19
CA LYS A 183 11.58 8.77 5.63
C LYS A 183 11.68 7.53 6.55
N PRO A 184 12.67 6.63 6.36
CA PRO A 184 12.75 5.37 7.10
C PRO A 184 13.12 5.52 8.59
N LEU A 185 13.36 6.76 9.02
CA LEU A 185 13.94 7.13 10.32
C LEU A 185 13.37 8.47 10.86
N ALA A 186 12.27 9.00 10.30
CA ALA A 186 11.58 10.15 10.89
C ALA A 186 10.52 9.68 11.88
N SER A 187 10.41 10.35 13.03
CA SER A 187 9.28 10.11 13.94
C SER A 187 7.93 10.46 13.30
N ASN A 188 7.89 11.27 12.23
CA ASN A 188 6.66 11.67 11.55
C ASN A 188 6.81 11.60 10.02
N SER A 189 5.84 10.97 9.35
CA SER A 189 5.68 11.02 7.89
C SER A 189 4.62 12.07 7.50
N PHE A 190 4.77 12.69 6.32
CA PHE A 190 3.86 13.74 5.83
C PHE A 190 3.50 14.79 6.92
N THR A 191 4.54 15.19 7.67
CA THR A 191 4.52 16.14 8.80
C THR A 191 3.77 15.67 10.06
N ASN A 192 2.56 15.12 9.91
CA ASN A 192 1.63 14.88 11.02
C ASN A 192 1.28 13.40 11.26
N LEU A 193 1.83 12.47 10.49
CA LEU A 193 1.66 11.03 10.74
C LEU A 193 2.80 10.54 11.64
N SER A 194 2.61 10.71 12.95
CA SER A 194 3.58 10.27 13.95
C SER A 194 3.69 8.75 14.02
N GLY A 195 4.90 8.24 14.25
CA GLY A 195 5.25 6.81 14.23
C GLY A 195 5.75 6.31 12.87
N GLY A 196 5.77 7.16 11.84
CA GLY A 196 6.05 6.72 10.48
C GLY A 196 4.87 6.00 9.83
N ILE A 197 4.96 5.75 8.53
CA ILE A 197 4.05 4.87 7.78
C ILE A 197 4.78 3.65 7.19
N GLU A 198 6.09 3.58 7.37
CA GLU A 198 7.03 2.70 6.70
C GLU A 198 7.39 1.51 7.58
N GLN A 199 7.40 0.32 7.01
CA GLN A 199 7.96 -0.86 7.63
C GLN A 199 9.30 -1.21 6.99
N ALA A 200 10.32 -1.46 7.81
CA ALA A 200 11.56 -2.07 7.34
C ALA A 200 11.35 -3.57 7.09
N PHE A 201 11.92 -4.09 6.01
CA PHE A 201 12.11 -5.53 5.85
C PHE A 201 13.17 -6.02 6.85
N GLY A 202 13.21 -7.33 7.05
CA GLY A 202 14.09 -7.99 8.00
C GLY A 202 14.65 -9.28 7.44
N THR A 203 15.60 -9.87 8.16
CA THR A 203 16.09 -11.21 7.81
C THR A 203 15.08 -12.26 8.25
N GLY A 204 14.63 -13.09 7.32
CA GLY A 204 13.64 -14.13 7.56
C GLY A 204 12.20 -13.59 7.62
N THR A 205 11.26 -14.53 7.71
CA THR A 205 9.82 -14.24 7.68
C THR A 205 9.39 -13.33 8.83
N TRP A 206 8.69 -12.24 8.50
CA TRP A 206 8.13 -11.32 9.49
C TRP A 206 7.03 -11.96 10.33
N GLY A 207 6.13 -12.71 9.67
CA GLY A 207 5.01 -13.39 10.31
C GLY A 207 4.26 -14.29 9.33
N SER A 208 3.16 -14.88 9.78
CA SER A 208 2.26 -15.66 8.92
C SER A 208 0.85 -15.14 9.10
N PHE A 209 -0.03 -15.29 8.12
CA PHE A 209 -1.46 -15.11 8.33
C PHE A 209 -2.21 -16.32 7.79
N SER A 210 -3.33 -16.69 8.42
CA SER A 210 -4.09 -17.87 8.03
C SER A 210 -4.54 -17.88 6.56
N ALA A 211 -4.69 -16.71 5.94
CA ALA A 211 -5.17 -16.57 4.56
C ALA A 211 -4.04 -16.48 3.52
N THR A 212 -2.87 -15.94 3.89
CA THR A 212 -1.76 -15.66 2.96
C THR A 212 -0.54 -16.55 3.17
N GLY A 213 -0.44 -17.21 4.33
CA GLY A 213 0.77 -17.94 4.75
C GLY A 213 1.87 -16.99 5.21
N PRO A 214 3.16 -17.40 5.08
CA PRO A 214 4.32 -16.60 5.45
C PRO A 214 4.41 -15.29 4.67
N VAL A 215 4.72 -14.20 5.37
CA VAL A 215 4.86 -12.86 4.79
C VAL A 215 6.12 -12.17 5.32
N GLU A 216 6.65 -11.25 4.53
CA GLU A 216 7.88 -10.52 4.79
C GLU A 216 7.61 -9.11 5.34
N ALA A 217 6.41 -8.57 5.11
CA ALA A 217 5.94 -7.34 5.74
C ALA A 217 4.40 -7.30 5.84
N ALA A 218 3.89 -6.48 6.77
CA ALA A 218 2.47 -6.30 7.04
C ALA A 218 2.14 -4.85 7.43
N LEU A 219 1.31 -4.20 6.63
CA LEU A 219 0.93 -2.80 6.77
C LEU A 219 -0.56 -2.66 7.11
N ASP A 220 -0.86 -2.10 8.27
CA ASP A 220 -2.23 -1.78 8.68
C ASP A 220 -2.70 -0.53 7.94
N LEU A 221 -3.69 -0.67 7.04
CA LEU A 221 -4.29 0.46 6.33
C LEU A 221 -5.23 1.23 7.27
N GLN A 222 -5.04 2.54 7.33
CA GLN A 222 -5.89 3.45 8.08
C GLN A 222 -6.46 4.55 7.19
N ARG A 223 -7.72 4.86 7.47
CA ARG A 223 -8.46 5.95 6.87
C ARG A 223 -8.63 7.08 7.87
N ILE A 224 -8.27 8.30 7.52
CA ILE A 224 -8.34 9.47 8.40
C ILE A 224 -9.16 10.55 7.69
N GLN A 225 -10.32 10.90 8.25
CA GLN A 225 -11.20 11.91 7.66
C GLN A 225 -10.96 13.30 8.25
N ALA A 226 -11.10 14.34 7.41
CA ALA A 226 -11.05 15.73 7.87
C ALA A 226 -12.37 16.18 8.52
N VAL A 227 -13.48 15.70 7.97
CA VAL A 227 -14.85 16.11 8.29
C VAL A 227 -15.73 14.86 8.27
N ASN A 228 -16.72 14.75 9.16
CA ASN A 228 -17.53 13.54 9.34
C ASN A 228 -19.05 13.76 9.22
N ASN A 229 -19.46 14.97 8.86
CA ASN A 229 -20.85 15.40 8.86
C ASN A 229 -21.34 15.77 7.45
N ILE A 230 -20.72 15.22 6.41
CA ILE A 230 -21.18 15.37 5.03
C ILE A 230 -22.24 14.28 4.78
N PRO A 231 -23.49 14.63 4.43
CA PRO A 231 -24.54 13.63 4.21
C PRO A 231 -24.15 12.58 3.17
N GLY A 232 -24.34 11.30 3.50
CA GLY A 232 -24.03 10.19 2.59
C GLY A 232 -22.55 9.80 2.53
N GLN A 233 -21.70 10.39 3.37
CA GLN A 233 -20.32 9.96 3.48
C GLN A 233 -20.20 8.54 4.05
N TYR A 234 -19.15 7.84 3.63
CA TYR A 234 -18.73 6.61 4.27
C TYR A 234 -18.25 6.91 5.69
N GLY A 235 -18.70 6.11 6.66
CA GLY A 235 -18.40 6.33 8.07
C GLY A 235 -18.99 7.64 8.61
N GLU A 236 -20.20 8.03 8.17
CA GLU A 236 -20.93 9.16 8.74
C GLU A 236 -21.01 9.03 10.28
N GLY A 237 -20.53 10.05 11.00
CA GLY A 237 -20.44 10.04 12.46
C GLY A 237 -19.16 9.42 13.06
N ALA A 238 -18.22 8.89 12.25
CA ALA A 238 -16.91 8.42 12.72
C ALA A 238 -16.06 9.56 13.32
N LEU A 239 -14.98 9.23 14.04
CA LEU A 239 -14.15 10.27 14.67
C LEU A 239 -13.28 11.00 13.65
N ASN A 240 -13.53 12.30 13.46
CA ASN A 240 -12.66 13.15 12.65
C ASN A 240 -11.21 13.14 13.14
N ARG A 241 -10.29 13.11 12.18
CA ARG A 241 -8.84 13.22 12.36
C ARG A 241 -8.22 12.07 13.16
N ARG A 242 -8.96 10.98 13.36
CA ARG A 242 -8.46 9.73 13.91
C ARG A 242 -8.46 8.68 12.80
N GLY A 243 -7.46 7.79 12.82
CA GLY A 243 -7.43 6.66 11.92
C GLY A 243 -8.52 5.66 12.27
N ASP A 244 -9.28 5.24 11.26
CA ASP A 244 -10.11 4.04 11.27
C ASP A 244 -9.34 2.95 10.55
N PHE A 245 -9.10 1.83 11.23
CA PHE A 245 -8.41 0.68 10.63
C PHE A 245 -9.37 -0.06 9.69
N THR A 246 -8.88 -0.38 8.48
CA THR A 246 -9.70 -1.02 7.44
C THR A 246 -9.22 -2.44 7.11
N GLY A 247 -7.99 -2.79 7.46
CA GLY A 247 -7.41 -4.10 7.15
C GLY A 247 -5.91 -4.04 6.96
N THR A 248 -5.31 -5.19 6.66
CA THR A 248 -3.85 -5.37 6.59
C THR A 248 -3.43 -5.73 5.18
N PHE A 249 -2.52 -4.96 4.60
CA PHE A 249 -1.78 -5.37 3.41
C PHE A 249 -0.59 -6.21 3.82
N THR A 250 -0.32 -7.27 3.05
CA THR A 250 0.82 -8.14 3.28
C THR A 250 1.55 -8.39 1.97
N ILE A 251 2.85 -8.68 2.07
CA ILE A 251 3.66 -9.08 0.93
C ILE A 251 4.54 -10.28 1.31
N ASN A 252 4.62 -11.29 0.45
CA ASN A 252 5.48 -12.46 0.65
C ASN A 252 6.80 -12.37 -0.13
N ASN A 253 7.68 -13.37 0.02
CA ASN A 253 8.98 -13.41 -0.66
C ASN A 253 8.91 -13.56 -2.19
N ALA A 254 7.77 -14.01 -2.72
CA ALA A 254 7.48 -14.06 -4.15
C ALA A 254 7.02 -12.70 -4.71
N GLY A 255 6.81 -11.71 -3.84
CA GLY A 255 6.29 -10.39 -4.20
C GLY A 255 4.78 -10.36 -4.41
N ASP A 256 4.04 -11.37 -3.94
CA ASP A 256 2.58 -11.36 -3.97
C ASP A 256 2.05 -10.43 -2.89
N ILE A 257 1.13 -9.55 -3.28
CA ILE A 257 0.44 -8.62 -2.38
C ILE A 257 -0.97 -9.14 -2.11
N SER A 258 -1.33 -9.13 -0.83
CA SER A 258 -2.66 -9.52 -0.36
C SER A 258 -3.24 -8.48 0.59
N PHE A 259 -4.56 -8.39 0.64
CA PHE A 259 -5.30 -7.56 1.58
C PHE A 259 -6.24 -8.43 2.42
N ILE A 260 -6.06 -8.34 3.74
CA ILE A 260 -6.86 -9.06 4.74
C ILE A 260 -7.71 -8.00 5.46
N PRO A 261 -9.02 -7.89 5.17
CA PRO A 261 -9.90 -7.05 5.97
C PRO A 261 -9.94 -7.58 7.40
N GLU A 262 -9.99 -6.68 8.37
CA GLU A 262 -10.28 -7.11 9.74
C GLU A 262 -11.74 -7.59 9.80
N PRO A 263 -12.02 -8.73 10.47
CA PRO A 263 -13.40 -9.14 10.67
C PRO A 263 -14.14 -8.05 11.44
N SER A 264 -15.19 -7.50 10.82
CA SER A 264 -15.98 -6.43 11.43
C SER A 264 -16.37 -6.79 12.86
N THR A 265 -16.10 -5.88 13.80
CA THR A 265 -16.37 -6.02 15.25
C THR A 265 -17.81 -6.42 15.57
N SER A 266 -18.73 -6.19 14.64
CA SER A 266 -20.12 -6.68 14.64
C SER A 266 -20.22 -8.21 14.75
N GLY A 267 -19.29 -8.97 14.16
CA GLY A 267 -19.24 -10.44 14.24
C GLY A 267 -18.70 -10.95 15.58
N VAL A 268 -17.74 -10.25 16.19
CA VAL A 268 -17.13 -10.63 17.49
C VAL A 268 -18.10 -10.43 18.66
N LEU A 269 -18.94 -9.39 18.60
CA LEU A 269 -20.01 -9.17 19.58
C LEU A 269 -21.15 -10.21 19.46
N LEU A 270 -21.46 -10.70 18.26
CA LEU A 270 -22.48 -11.74 18.05
C LEU A 270 -22.03 -13.13 18.56
N LEU A 271 -20.76 -13.49 18.39
CA LEU A 271 -20.19 -14.75 18.88
C LEU A 271 -20.09 -14.80 20.42
N THR A 272 -19.76 -13.68 21.05
CA THR A 272 -19.77 -13.57 22.53
C THR A 272 -21.19 -13.54 23.10
N GLY A 273 -22.15 -12.94 22.38
CA GLY A 273 -23.58 -12.96 22.74
C GLY A 273 -24.20 -14.37 22.70
N LEU A 274 -23.94 -15.16 21.65
CA LEU A 274 -24.48 -16.52 21.52
C LEU A 274 -23.85 -17.52 22.51
N ALA A 275 -22.56 -17.36 22.85
CA ALA A 275 -21.92 -18.19 23.88
C ALA A 275 -22.56 -18.02 25.27
N SER A 276 -23.11 -16.84 25.57
CA SER A 276 -23.81 -16.57 26.83
C SER A 276 -25.22 -17.19 26.90
N LEU A 277 -25.88 -17.38 25.75
CA LEU A 277 -27.22 -17.97 25.67
C LEU A 277 -27.23 -19.50 25.73
N VAL A 278 -26.16 -20.17 25.29
CA VAL A 278 -26.05 -21.64 25.32
C VAL A 278 -25.76 -22.17 26.73
N ARG A 279 -25.16 -21.37 27.62
CA ARG A 279 -24.82 -21.80 29.00
C ARG A 279 -26.00 -21.79 29.98
N ARG A 280 -27.17 -21.25 29.63
CA ARG A 280 -28.33 -21.15 30.55
C ARG A 280 -29.32 -22.34 30.46
N ARG A 281 -29.12 -23.31 29.56
CA ARG A 281 -30.05 -24.45 29.38
C ARG A 281 -29.61 -25.80 29.94
N ARG A 282 -28.56 -25.85 30.78
CA ARG A 282 -28.19 -27.08 31.52
C ARG A 282 -28.17 -26.86 33.03
N ARG A 283 -29.32 -26.50 33.61
CA ARG A 283 -29.71 -26.78 35.01
C ARG A 283 -31.24 -26.77 35.12
N ALA A 284 -31.85 -27.92 34.86
CA ALA A 284 -33.12 -28.39 35.40
C ALA A 284 -33.11 -29.92 35.27
#